data_AF-A0A4Q9M1I6-F1
#
_entry.id   AF-A0A4Q9M1I6-F1
#
_cell.length_a   1.000
_cell.length_b   1.000
_cell.length_c   1.000
_cell.angle_alpha   90.00
_cell.angle_beta   90.00
_cell.angle_gamma   90.00
#
_symmetry.space_group_name_H-M   'P 1'
#
loop_
_entity.id
_entity.type
_entity.pdbx_description
1 polymer ?
#
loop_
_entity_poly.entity_id
_entity_poly.type
_entity_poly.pdbx_seq_one_letter_code
_entity_poly.pdbx_strand_id
1 'polypeptide(L)'
;MHNKPPHKIVKSVFVYHMKIIFKKYNFYIPIRLLQLLDCLEKSKETSTRRAAILKVENDNKTHLALIKDFLQVKYGMAEEVTKNKLDEAQLANLYNEIEKRKLHSKLYNARNNELVSVNDSSRWLKKGSVRPRNEAVFCYIQDRNVFWGA
;
A
#
# COMPACT_ATOMS: atom_id res chain seq x y z
N MET A 1 29.32 -26.14 -11.90
CA MET A 1 28.00 -26.05 -11.21
C MET A 1 27.13 -25.04 -11.94
N HIS A 2 25.93 -25.44 -12.35
CA HIS A 2 25.10 -24.71 -13.32
C HIS A 2 24.64 -23.33 -12.86
N ASN A 3 25.05 -22.30 -13.60
CA ASN A 3 24.44 -20.97 -13.62
C ASN A 3 22.98 -21.08 -14.09
N LYS A 4 22.02 -21.02 -13.17
CA LYS A 4 20.61 -20.73 -13.50
C LYS A 4 20.45 -19.20 -13.62
N PRO A 5 19.70 -18.70 -14.62
CA PRO A 5 19.71 -17.28 -14.97
C PRO A 5 18.95 -16.42 -13.92
N PRO A 6 19.38 -15.16 -13.70
CA PRO A 6 18.77 -14.21 -12.75
C PRO A 6 17.32 -13.81 -13.13
N HIS A 7 16.85 -14.15 -14.33
CA HIS A 7 15.55 -13.73 -14.86
C HIS A 7 14.31 -14.20 -14.05
N LYS A 8 14.38 -15.30 -13.29
CA LYS A 8 13.25 -15.78 -12.48
C LYS A 8 13.07 -14.98 -11.18
N ILE A 9 14.15 -14.39 -10.68
CA ILE A 9 14.21 -13.66 -9.41
C ILE A 9 13.69 -12.23 -9.61
N VAL A 10 14.14 -11.58 -10.68
CA VAL A 10 13.66 -10.25 -11.11
C VAL A 10 12.14 -10.26 -11.33
N LYS A 11 11.59 -11.34 -11.90
CA LYS A 11 10.14 -11.50 -12.08
C LYS A 11 9.37 -11.65 -10.75
N SER A 12 9.92 -12.36 -9.76
CA SER A 12 9.27 -12.55 -8.46
C SER A 12 9.19 -11.25 -7.66
N VAL A 13 10.28 -10.48 -7.62
CA VAL A 13 10.34 -9.17 -6.94
C VAL A 13 9.50 -8.13 -7.68
N PHE A 14 9.54 -8.10 -9.02
CA PHE A 14 8.70 -7.21 -9.82
C PHE A 14 7.21 -7.47 -9.57
N VAL A 15 6.78 -8.73 -9.43
CA VAL A 15 5.41 -9.10 -9.05
C VAL A 15 5.07 -8.70 -7.61
N TYR A 16 6.02 -8.79 -6.67
CA TYR A 16 5.86 -8.34 -5.28
C TYR A 16 5.63 -6.83 -5.22
N HIS A 17 6.46 -6.07 -5.93
CA HIS A 17 6.38 -4.62 -5.96
C HIS A 17 5.21 -4.11 -6.80
N MET A 18 4.88 -4.73 -7.93
CA MET A 18 3.66 -4.45 -8.69
C MET A 18 2.40 -4.71 -7.85
N LYS A 19 2.35 -5.77 -7.04
CA LYS A 19 1.22 -6.00 -6.12
C LYS A 19 1.16 -4.99 -4.99
N ILE A 20 2.29 -4.55 -4.45
CA ILE A 20 2.34 -3.46 -3.46
C ILE A 20 1.88 -2.15 -4.10
N ILE A 21 2.34 -1.82 -5.31
CA ILE A 21 1.94 -0.63 -6.06
C ILE A 21 0.44 -0.69 -6.38
N PHE A 22 -0.07 -1.80 -6.92
CA PHE A 22 -1.48 -1.98 -7.24
C PHE A 22 -2.38 -1.91 -5.99
N LYS A 23 -1.92 -2.48 -4.86
CA LYS A 23 -2.61 -2.34 -3.57
C LYS A 23 -2.52 -0.91 -3.02
N LYS A 24 -1.41 -0.19 -3.22
CA LYS A 24 -1.25 1.23 -2.86
C LYS A 24 -2.19 2.12 -3.68
N TYR A 25 -2.40 1.84 -4.96
CA TYR A 25 -3.44 2.51 -5.77
C TYR A 25 -4.85 2.22 -5.23
N ASN A 26 -5.15 0.96 -4.88
CA ASN A 26 -6.44 0.56 -4.30
C ASN A 26 -6.67 1.18 -2.90
N PHE A 27 -5.60 1.51 -2.20
CA PHE A 27 -5.60 2.24 -0.93
C PHE A 27 -5.91 3.72 -1.07
N TYR A 28 -5.39 4.32 -2.14
CA TYR A 28 -5.43 5.75 -2.36
C TYR A 28 -6.83 6.24 -2.77
N ILE A 29 -7.63 5.38 -3.41
CA ILE A 29 -9.00 5.70 -3.83
C ILE A 29 -9.93 5.93 -2.61
N PRO A 30 -10.04 5.01 -1.62
CA PRO A 30 -10.87 5.23 -0.43
C PRO A 30 -10.47 6.47 0.38
N ILE A 31 -9.17 6.72 0.55
CA ILE A 31 -8.66 7.89 1.27
C ILE A 31 -9.09 9.20 0.58
N ARG A 32 -9.01 9.25 -0.77
CA ARG A 32 -9.45 10.43 -1.53
C ARG A 32 -10.95 10.66 -1.44
N LEU A 33 -11.76 9.60 -1.43
CA LEU A 33 -13.22 9.72 -1.30
C LEU A 33 -13.61 10.24 0.10
N LEU A 34 -12.94 9.77 1.14
CA LEU A 34 -13.15 10.30 2.49
C LEU A 34 -12.77 11.78 2.59
N GLN A 35 -11.62 12.17 2.02
CA GLN A 35 -11.22 13.59 1.96
C GLN A 35 -12.22 14.45 1.19
N LEU A 36 -12.77 13.95 0.09
CA LEU A 36 -13.81 14.65 -0.66
C LEU A 36 -15.06 14.86 0.19
N LEU A 37 -15.51 13.82 0.90
CA LEU A 37 -16.66 13.89 1.80
C LEU A 37 -16.42 14.93 2.91
N ASP A 38 -15.26 14.89 3.58
CA ASP A 38 -14.90 15.86 4.62
C ASP A 38 -14.88 17.30 4.07
N CYS A 39 -14.38 17.49 2.84
CA CYS A 39 -14.38 18.80 2.18
C CYS A 39 -15.81 19.31 1.92
N LEU A 40 -16.71 18.44 1.46
CA LEU A 40 -18.12 18.79 1.25
C LEU A 40 -18.81 19.12 2.57
N GLU A 41 -18.61 18.30 3.61
CA GLU A 41 -19.19 18.51 4.95
C GLU A 41 -18.74 19.83 5.57
N LYS A 42 -17.44 20.16 5.54
CA LYS A 42 -16.87 21.38 6.14
C LYS A 42 -17.36 22.69 5.52
N SER A 43 -17.83 22.65 4.28
CA SER A 43 -18.17 23.85 3.51
C SER A 43 -19.61 23.86 3.00
N LYS A 44 -20.45 22.95 3.50
CA LYS A 44 -21.88 22.90 3.16
C LYS A 44 -22.62 24.17 3.57
N GLU A 45 -22.20 24.82 4.64
CA GLU A 45 -22.85 26.04 5.16
C GLU A 45 -22.51 27.28 4.33
N THR A 46 -21.34 27.28 3.67
CA THR A 46 -20.88 28.41 2.85
C THR A 46 -21.14 28.21 1.36
N SER A 47 -21.41 26.98 0.91
CA SER A 47 -21.65 26.66 -0.49
C SER A 47 -22.93 25.85 -0.69
N THR A 48 -23.95 26.52 -1.24
CA THR A 48 -25.22 25.90 -1.64
C THR A 48 -25.03 24.74 -2.60
N ARG A 49 -24.07 24.84 -3.53
CA ARG A 49 -23.70 23.76 -4.45
C ARG A 49 -23.18 22.53 -3.71
N ARG A 50 -22.29 22.70 -2.72
CA ARG A 50 -21.73 21.57 -1.95
C ARG A 50 -22.79 20.93 -1.04
N ALA A 51 -23.67 21.73 -0.44
CA ALA A 51 -24.82 21.21 0.31
C ALA A 51 -25.76 20.38 -0.56
N ALA A 52 -26.09 20.84 -1.77
CA ALA A 52 -26.93 20.10 -2.70
C ALA A 52 -26.29 18.79 -3.15
N ILE A 53 -24.98 18.80 -3.47
CA ILE A 53 -24.23 17.58 -3.80
C ILE A 53 -24.28 16.59 -2.63
N LEU A 54 -23.93 17.03 -1.42
CA LEU A 54 -23.92 16.17 -0.23
C LEU A 54 -25.30 15.56 0.02
N LYS A 55 -26.38 16.35 -0.15
CA LYS A 55 -27.75 15.86 0.00
C LYS A 55 -28.08 14.76 -1.02
N VAL A 56 -27.82 15.00 -2.30
CA VAL A 56 -28.11 14.03 -3.37
C VAL A 56 -27.33 12.72 -3.18
N GLU A 57 -26.04 12.82 -2.81
CA GLU A 57 -25.20 11.65 -2.55
C GLU A 57 -25.73 10.82 -1.37
N ASN A 58 -26.19 11.48 -0.30
CA ASN A 58 -26.78 10.83 0.88
C ASN A 58 -28.15 10.21 0.57
N ASP A 59 -29.04 10.93 -0.12
CA ASP A 59 -30.38 10.44 -0.49
C ASP A 59 -30.28 9.20 -1.38
N ASN A 60 -29.33 9.21 -2.31
CA ASN A 60 -29.07 8.08 -3.22
C ASN A 60 -28.23 6.96 -2.60
N LYS A 61 -27.75 7.11 -1.35
CA LYS A 61 -26.86 6.16 -0.65
C LYS A 61 -25.69 5.71 -1.52
N THR A 62 -25.05 6.65 -2.19
CA THR A 62 -23.94 6.34 -3.09
C THR A 62 -22.74 5.80 -2.33
N HIS A 63 -21.74 5.30 -3.07
CA HIS A 63 -20.46 4.90 -2.48
C HIS A 63 -19.77 6.01 -1.69
N LEU A 64 -20.01 7.29 -2.02
CA LEU A 64 -19.45 8.42 -1.28
C LEU A 64 -20.14 8.59 0.08
N ALA A 65 -21.46 8.44 0.16
CA ALA A 65 -22.21 8.51 1.41
C ALA A 65 -21.85 7.36 2.36
N LEU A 66 -21.67 6.15 1.81
CA LEU A 66 -21.38 4.93 2.59
C LEU A 66 -19.88 4.72 2.89
N ILE A 67 -19.00 5.64 2.49
CA ILE A 67 -17.56 5.42 2.58
C ILE A 67 -17.07 5.25 4.02
N LYS A 68 -17.63 6.02 4.97
CA LYS A 68 -17.25 5.96 6.40
C LYS A 68 -17.55 4.56 6.98
N ASP A 69 -18.78 4.08 6.79
CA ASP A 69 -19.21 2.75 7.24
C ASP A 69 -18.42 1.62 6.57
N PHE A 70 -18.21 1.73 5.25
CA PHE A 70 -17.42 0.74 4.50
C PHE A 70 -15.99 0.63 5.05
N LEU A 71 -15.35 1.76 5.35
CA LEU A 71 -14.01 1.79 5.92
C LEU A 71 -13.97 1.20 7.33
N GLN A 72 -14.95 1.51 8.17
CA GLN A 72 -15.06 0.94 9.52
C GLN A 72 -15.19 -0.57 9.49
N VAL A 73 -16.10 -1.11 8.67
CA VAL A 73 -16.29 -2.57 8.53
C VAL A 73 -15.06 -3.24 7.95
N LYS A 74 -14.47 -2.67 6.90
CA LYS A 74 -13.33 -3.28 6.19
C LYS A 74 -12.06 -3.36 7.02
N TYR A 75 -11.82 -2.36 7.88
CA TYR A 75 -10.60 -2.26 8.68
C TYR A 75 -10.84 -2.47 10.18
N GLY A 76 -12.07 -2.79 10.59
CA GLY A 76 -12.43 -3.06 11.99
C GLY A 76 -12.28 -1.84 12.91
N MET A 77 -12.55 -0.64 12.41
CA MET A 77 -12.42 0.60 13.21
C MET A 77 -13.71 0.91 13.95
N ALA A 78 -13.65 1.00 15.29
CA ALA A 78 -14.80 1.30 16.15
C ALA A 78 -14.99 2.81 16.44
N GLU A 79 -13.95 3.62 16.20
CA GLU A 79 -13.96 5.07 16.42
C GLU A 79 -14.08 5.85 15.10
N GLU A 80 -14.17 7.19 15.22
CA GLU A 80 -14.19 8.11 14.09
C GLU A 80 -12.99 7.89 13.14
N VAL A 81 -13.28 7.79 11.85
CA VAL A 81 -12.29 7.51 10.81
C VAL A 81 -11.44 8.75 10.55
N THR A 82 -10.32 8.86 11.26
CA THR A 82 -9.30 9.88 10.97
C THR A 82 -8.33 9.37 9.90
N LYS A 83 -7.77 10.28 9.11
CA LYS A 83 -6.82 9.95 8.03
C LYS A 83 -5.64 9.10 8.51
N ASN A 84 -5.03 9.48 9.64
CA ASN A 84 -3.83 8.79 10.16
C ASN A 84 -4.14 7.37 10.65
N LYS A 85 -5.23 7.20 11.43
CA LYS A 85 -5.67 5.88 11.89
C LYS A 85 -6.05 4.98 10.71
N LEU A 86 -6.68 5.57 9.69
CA LEU A 86 -6.97 4.85 8.46
C LEU A 86 -5.68 4.39 7.80
N ASP A 87 -4.72 5.28 7.53
CA ASP A 87 -3.43 4.91 6.90
C ASP A 87 -2.74 3.74 7.62
N GLU A 88 -2.75 3.74 8.96
CA GLU A 88 -2.19 2.66 9.79
C GLU A 88 -2.95 1.34 9.68
N ALA A 89 -4.28 1.35 9.86
CA ALA A 89 -5.12 0.16 9.81
C ALA A 89 -5.07 -0.51 8.44
N GLN A 90 -5.04 0.34 7.42
CA GLN A 90 -4.95 -0.04 6.04
C GLN A 90 -3.57 -0.69 5.79
N LEU A 91 -2.50 -0.15 6.37
CA LEU A 91 -1.12 -0.66 6.22
C LEU A 91 -0.98 -2.01 6.91
N ALA A 92 -1.55 -2.16 8.10
CA ALA A 92 -1.61 -3.43 8.82
C ALA A 92 -2.35 -4.49 8.00
N ASN A 93 -3.51 -4.15 7.43
CA ASN A 93 -4.26 -5.07 6.58
C ASN A 93 -3.45 -5.49 5.33
N LEU A 94 -2.74 -4.55 4.70
CA LEU A 94 -1.85 -4.84 3.57
C LEU A 94 -0.78 -5.87 3.95
N TYR A 95 -0.14 -5.71 5.10
CA TYR A 95 0.90 -6.63 5.56
C TYR A 95 0.34 -8.01 5.91
N ASN A 96 -0.79 -8.09 6.62
CA ASN A 96 -1.47 -9.35 6.93
C ASN A 96 -1.85 -10.12 5.65
N GLU A 97 -2.34 -9.42 4.64
CA GLU A 97 -2.67 -10.00 3.34
C GLU A 97 -1.45 -10.48 2.54
N ILE A 98 -0.29 -9.87 2.75
CA ILE A 98 0.97 -10.28 2.12
C ILE A 98 1.49 -11.55 2.80
N GLU A 99 1.48 -11.58 4.13
CA GLU A 99 1.88 -12.72 4.94
C GLU A 99 1.09 -13.98 4.60
N LYS A 100 -0.24 -13.86 4.45
CA LYS A 100 -1.14 -14.97 4.10
C LYS A 100 -0.90 -15.55 2.69
N ARG A 101 -0.17 -14.86 1.80
CA ARG A 101 0.06 -15.34 0.42
C ARG A 101 1.27 -16.29 0.37
N LYS A 102 1.04 -17.53 -0.04
CA LYS A 102 2.03 -18.63 -0.12
C LYS A 102 3.35 -18.29 -0.83
N LEU A 103 3.32 -17.48 -1.89
CA LEU A 103 4.53 -17.08 -2.64
C LEU A 103 5.30 -15.92 -1.97
N HIS A 104 4.64 -15.19 -1.07
CA HIS A 104 5.14 -13.96 -0.47
C HIS A 104 5.53 -14.14 1.00
N SER A 105 5.02 -15.19 1.67
CA SER A 105 5.37 -15.52 3.06
C SER A 105 6.86 -15.75 3.28
N LYS A 106 7.60 -16.38 2.34
CA LYS A 106 9.07 -16.55 2.47
C LYS A 106 9.82 -15.21 2.51
N LEU A 107 9.43 -14.27 1.65
CA LEU A 107 10.01 -12.92 1.62
C LEU A 107 9.58 -12.10 2.83
N TYR A 108 8.34 -12.29 3.30
CA TYR A 108 7.83 -11.61 4.48
C TYR A 108 8.51 -12.12 5.76
N ASN A 109 8.70 -13.43 5.90
CA ASN A 109 9.39 -14.03 7.06
C ASN A 109 10.86 -13.60 7.14
N ALA A 110 11.52 -13.36 6.00
CA ALA A 110 12.89 -12.85 5.97
C ALA A 110 13.01 -11.47 6.65
N ARG A 111 11.93 -10.66 6.73
CA ARG A 111 11.91 -9.39 7.50
C ARG A 111 12.26 -9.58 8.97
N ASN A 112 11.92 -10.73 9.55
CA ASN A 112 12.17 -11.01 10.96
C ASN A 112 13.63 -11.39 11.23
N ASN A 113 14.46 -11.55 10.19
CA ASN A 113 15.90 -11.78 10.35
C ASN A 113 16.62 -10.45 10.59
N GLU A 114 17.41 -10.37 11.67
CA GLU A 114 18.22 -9.21 12.04
C GLU A 114 19.23 -8.79 10.95
N LEU A 115 19.66 -9.73 10.10
CA LEU A 115 20.57 -9.50 8.97
C LEU A 115 19.88 -8.88 7.74
N VAL A 116 18.54 -8.84 7.71
CA VAL A 116 17.75 -8.38 6.57
C VAL A 116 17.20 -6.98 6.82
N SER A 117 17.75 -6.00 6.07
CA SER A 117 17.27 -4.62 6.09
C SER A 117 16.28 -4.35 4.94
N VAL A 118 15.00 -4.22 5.29
CA VAL A 118 13.93 -3.82 4.34
C VAL A 118 14.20 -2.44 3.75
N ASN A 119 14.75 -1.52 4.56
CA ASN A 119 15.04 -0.17 4.11
C ASN A 119 16.13 -0.17 3.03
N ASP A 120 17.19 -0.96 3.19
CA ASP A 120 18.27 -1.06 2.21
C ASP A 120 17.82 -1.77 0.93
N SER A 121 17.02 -2.83 1.04
CA SER A 121 16.44 -3.50 -0.14
C SER A 121 15.51 -2.58 -0.94
N SER A 122 14.87 -1.61 -0.28
CA SER A 122 13.98 -0.64 -0.95
C SER A 122 14.70 0.54 -1.62
N ARG A 123 16.03 0.70 -1.44
CA ARG A 123 16.78 1.86 -1.94
C ARG A 123 16.75 1.99 -3.47
N TRP A 124 16.83 0.88 -4.19
CA TRP A 124 16.72 0.87 -5.66
C TRP A 124 15.40 1.52 -6.09
N LEU A 125 14.30 1.06 -5.49
CA LEU A 125 12.94 1.45 -5.85
C LEU A 125 12.64 2.92 -5.50
N LYS A 126 13.28 3.46 -4.46
CA LYS A 126 13.14 4.87 -4.05
C LYS A 126 13.91 5.85 -4.93
N LYS A 127 15.02 5.43 -5.55
CA LYS A 127 15.94 6.34 -6.26
C LYS A 127 15.66 6.54 -7.76
N GLY A 128 14.68 5.83 -8.33
CA GLY A 128 14.33 5.97 -9.75
C GLY A 128 15.49 5.59 -10.67
N SER A 129 15.73 6.39 -11.73
CA SER A 129 16.84 6.14 -12.67
C SER A 129 18.19 6.40 -11.99
N VAL A 130 18.97 5.34 -11.81
CA VAL A 130 20.30 5.39 -11.19
C VAL A 130 21.36 4.90 -12.17
N ARG A 131 22.62 5.28 -11.93
CA ARG A 131 23.74 4.78 -12.73
C ARG A 131 23.76 3.24 -12.70
N PRO A 132 24.07 2.55 -13.81
CA PRO A 132 24.09 1.09 -13.87
C PRO A 132 24.94 0.43 -12.77
N ARG A 133 26.05 1.08 -12.38
CA ARG A 133 26.91 0.61 -11.27
C ARG A 133 26.20 0.64 -9.92
N ASN A 134 25.41 1.68 -9.65
CA ASN A 134 24.65 1.81 -8.40
C ASN A 134 23.45 0.86 -8.41
N GLU A 135 22.81 0.69 -9.56
CA GLU A 135 21.76 -0.31 -9.76
C GLU A 135 22.29 -1.70 -9.41
N ALA A 136 23.42 -2.12 -9.99
CA ALA A 136 24.04 -3.40 -9.71
C ALA A 136 24.33 -3.62 -8.21
N VAL A 137 24.80 -2.59 -7.50
CA VAL A 137 25.01 -2.64 -6.04
C VAL A 137 23.68 -2.81 -5.28
N PHE A 138 22.63 -2.09 -5.66
CA PHE A 138 21.33 -2.23 -5.02
C PHE A 138 20.66 -3.57 -5.33
N CYS A 139 20.79 -4.09 -6.56
CA CYS A 139 20.39 -5.45 -6.93
C CYS A 139 21.07 -6.48 -6.03
N TYR A 140 22.39 -6.36 -5.86
CA TYR A 140 23.18 -7.27 -5.03
C TYR A 140 22.75 -7.25 -3.56
N ILE A 141 22.54 -6.07 -2.98
CA ILE A 141 22.04 -5.93 -1.60
C ILE A 141 20.66 -6.55 -1.46
N GLN A 142 19.80 -6.38 -2.47
CA GLN A 142 18.47 -6.96 -2.48
C GLN A 142 18.53 -8.49 -2.57
N ASP A 143 19.34 -9.05 -3.46
CA ASP A 143 19.49 -10.49 -3.63
C ASP A 143 20.12 -11.14 -2.39
N ARG A 144 21.15 -10.52 -1.79
CA ARG A 144 21.74 -10.98 -0.51
C ARG A 144 20.67 -11.10 0.57
N ASN A 145 19.80 -10.10 0.71
CA ASN A 145 18.75 -10.11 1.73
C ASN A 145 17.62 -11.12 1.43
N VAL A 146 17.42 -11.51 0.17
CA VAL A 146 16.40 -12.50 -0.26
C VAL A 146 16.92 -13.94 -0.19
N PHE A 147 18.20 -14.16 -0.48
CA PHE A 147 18.78 -15.50 -0.59
C PHE A 147 19.69 -15.90 0.55
N TRP A 148 20.38 -14.96 1.20
CA TRP A 148 21.46 -15.23 2.17
C TRP A 148 21.16 -14.69 3.58
N GLY A 149 19.95 -14.17 3.79
CA GLY A 149 19.38 -13.89 5.12
C GLY A 149 18.43 -14.99 5.60
N ALA A 150 18.66 -16.24 5.20
CA ALA A 150 17.91 -17.43 5.64
C ALA A 150 18.89 -18.51 6.10
#